data_AF-A0A429I8D7-F1
#
_entry.id   AF-A0A429I8D7-F1
#
_cell.length_a   1.000
_cell.length_b   1.000
_cell.length_c   1.000
_cell.angle_alpha   90.00
_cell.angle_beta   90.00
_cell.angle_gamma   90.00
#
_symmetry.space_group_name_H-M   'P 1'
#
loop_
_entity.id
_entity.type
_entity.pdbx_description
1 polymer ?
#
loop_
_entity_poly.entity_id
_entity_poly.type
_entity_poly.pdbx_seq_one_letter_code
_entity_poly.pdbx_strand_id
1 'polypeptide(L)'
;MDIELGDGSTKRPFPPTAWELRRRAAQQAVDEARLTRDVLVRPATAAETSIAQELYRRIAALQAVWDARDQLPPLTHRLRLLVEVGQLVRPLVDPDTGSGDVEQHLREALEAVAVMCTAFGTRLTALEAHLRRRGAGGRDSWEDLAQFEQELHPPGGAEGTCWWDAQGAMEVLSQMREGLFAPLLAS
;
A
#
# COMPACT_ATOMS: atom_id res chain seq x y z
N MET A 1 -38.85 5.85 27.35
CA MET A 1 -37.87 4.77 27.15
C MET A 1 -36.63 5.45 26.62
N ASP A 2 -35.80 5.90 27.55
CA ASP A 2 -34.47 6.43 27.28
C ASP A 2 -33.56 5.30 26.85
N ILE A 3 -32.73 5.56 25.86
CA ILE A 3 -31.53 4.76 25.61
C ILE A 3 -30.38 5.76 25.44
N GLU A 4 -29.81 6.18 26.58
CA GLU A 4 -28.39 6.48 26.64
C GLU A 4 -27.67 5.27 27.21
N LEU A 5 -26.77 4.71 26.41
CA LEU A 5 -25.55 4.04 26.83
C LEU A 5 -24.58 4.19 25.65
N GLY A 6 -23.65 5.14 25.77
CA GLY A 6 -22.51 5.24 24.86
C GLY A 6 -21.60 4.02 25.03
N ASP A 7 -21.24 3.37 23.92
CA ASP A 7 -20.67 2.02 23.88
C ASP A 7 -19.21 1.93 23.41
N GLY A 8 -18.52 3.06 23.18
CA GLY A 8 -17.17 3.04 22.61
C GLY A 8 -17.11 2.78 21.09
N SER A 9 -18.18 3.08 20.35
CA SER A 9 -18.28 2.95 18.88
C SER A 9 -17.16 3.69 18.13
N THR A 10 -16.30 3.06 17.30
CA THR A 10 -16.53 2.24 16.08
C THR A 10 -17.32 2.93 14.97
N LYS A 11 -17.31 4.26 14.89
CA LYS A 11 -17.88 4.98 13.74
C LYS A 11 -16.88 5.02 12.59
N ARG A 12 -16.84 3.95 11.79
CA ARG A 12 -16.30 4.04 10.41
C ARG A 12 -17.01 5.21 9.71
N PRO A 13 -16.28 6.13 9.06
CA PRO A 13 -16.90 7.24 8.36
C PRO A 13 -17.90 6.68 7.32
N PHE A 14 -19.15 7.12 7.42
CA PHE A 14 -20.16 6.90 6.39
C PHE A 14 -20.51 8.25 5.76
N PRO A 15 -20.34 8.42 4.44
CA PRO A 15 -19.91 7.42 3.45
C PRO A 15 -18.41 7.04 3.57
N PRO A 16 -18.00 5.87 3.03
CA PRO A 16 -16.59 5.46 3.01
C PRO A 16 -15.76 6.49 2.26
N THR A 17 -14.54 6.72 2.75
CA THR A 17 -13.60 7.65 2.14
C THR A 17 -13.13 7.15 0.77
N ALA A 18 -12.67 8.08 -0.08
CA ALA A 18 -12.11 7.72 -1.37
C ALA A 18 -10.87 6.80 -1.24
N TRP A 19 -10.14 6.88 -0.13
CA TRP A 19 -9.06 5.94 0.15
C TRP A 19 -9.62 4.54 0.39
N GLU A 20 -10.62 4.40 1.26
CA GLU A 20 -11.18 3.09 1.64
C GLU A 20 -11.75 2.35 0.44
N LEU A 21 -12.36 3.08 -0.49
CA LEU A 21 -12.82 2.52 -1.76
C LEU A 21 -11.65 1.95 -2.58
N ARG A 22 -10.52 2.66 -2.67
CA ARG A 22 -9.33 2.17 -3.41
C ARG A 22 -8.73 0.93 -2.77
N ARG A 23 -8.59 0.90 -1.44
CA ARG A 23 -8.08 -0.30 -0.76
C ARG A 23 -9.00 -1.49 -0.94
N ARG A 24 -10.32 -1.31 -0.76
CA ARG A 24 -11.28 -2.40 -0.96
C ARG A 24 -11.22 -2.95 -2.38
N ALA A 25 -11.11 -2.08 -3.39
CA ALA A 25 -10.94 -2.49 -4.78
C ALA A 25 -9.62 -3.28 -4.99
N ALA A 26 -8.50 -2.80 -4.44
CA ALA A 26 -7.23 -3.51 -4.53
C ALA A 26 -7.26 -4.88 -3.83
N GLN A 27 -7.85 -4.93 -2.64
CA GLN A 27 -8.03 -6.17 -1.88
C GLN A 27 -8.88 -7.18 -2.66
N GLN A 28 -10.03 -6.74 -3.18
CA GLN A 28 -10.91 -7.59 -3.97
C GLN A 28 -10.21 -8.15 -5.21
N ALA A 29 -9.51 -7.29 -5.96
CA ALA A 29 -8.79 -7.73 -7.17
C ALA A 29 -7.66 -8.73 -6.84
N VAL A 30 -6.93 -8.53 -5.74
CA VAL A 30 -5.91 -9.49 -5.27
C VAL A 30 -6.54 -10.82 -4.86
N ASP A 31 -7.68 -10.80 -4.16
CA ASP A 31 -8.39 -12.03 -3.79
C ASP A 31 -8.92 -12.78 -5.01
N GLU A 32 -9.51 -12.07 -5.99
CA GLU A 32 -9.98 -12.64 -7.24
C GLU A 32 -8.82 -13.27 -8.05
N ALA A 33 -7.68 -12.57 -8.16
CA ALA A 33 -6.49 -13.10 -8.82
C ALA A 33 -5.95 -14.36 -8.13
N ARG A 34 -5.95 -14.40 -6.79
CA ARG A 34 -5.55 -15.60 -6.03
C ARG A 34 -6.47 -16.77 -6.32
N LEU A 35 -7.78 -16.56 -6.22
CA LEU A 35 -8.79 -17.61 -6.46
C LEU A 35 -8.72 -18.14 -7.89
N THR A 36 -8.56 -17.25 -8.88
CA THR A 36 -8.35 -17.64 -10.27
C THR A 36 -7.06 -18.43 -10.43
N ARG A 37 -5.96 -17.99 -9.81
CA ARG A 37 -4.67 -18.68 -9.91
C ARG A 37 -4.71 -20.11 -9.38
N ASP A 38 -5.43 -20.35 -8.28
CA ASP A 38 -5.56 -21.68 -7.68
C ASP A 38 -6.26 -22.70 -8.58
N VAL A 39 -7.13 -22.24 -9.50
CA VAL A 39 -7.88 -23.12 -10.42
C VAL A 39 -7.29 -23.16 -11.83
N LEU A 40 -6.28 -22.35 -12.13
CA LEU A 40 -5.63 -22.36 -13.43
C LEU A 40 -4.77 -23.62 -13.60
N VAL A 41 -5.06 -24.37 -14.65
CA VAL A 41 -4.35 -25.61 -14.99
C VAL A 41 -3.04 -25.34 -15.76
N ARG A 42 -2.76 -24.07 -16.10
CA ARG A 42 -1.55 -23.69 -16.83
C ARG A 42 -0.43 -23.21 -15.90
N PRO A 43 0.84 -23.47 -16.26
CA PRO A 43 1.97 -22.88 -15.55
C PRO A 43 1.99 -21.35 -15.66
N ALA A 44 2.77 -20.71 -14.79
CA ALA A 44 3.06 -19.29 -14.90
C ALA A 44 3.84 -19.02 -16.18
N THR A 45 3.52 -17.93 -16.89
CA THR A 45 4.33 -17.49 -18.02
C THR A 45 5.63 -16.84 -17.53
N ALA A 46 6.61 -16.70 -18.43
CA ALA A 46 7.86 -16.00 -18.09
C ALA A 46 7.61 -14.54 -17.68
N ALA A 47 6.61 -13.89 -18.31
CA ALA A 47 6.20 -12.54 -17.95
C ALA A 47 5.62 -12.49 -16.53
N GLU A 48 4.68 -13.37 -16.21
CA GLU A 48 4.06 -13.47 -14.87
C GLU A 48 5.12 -13.72 -13.79
N THR A 49 6.06 -14.62 -14.07
CA THR A 49 7.16 -14.95 -13.16
C THR A 49 8.08 -13.75 -12.95
N SER A 50 8.49 -13.07 -14.03
CA SER A 50 9.35 -11.88 -13.96
C SER A 50 8.71 -10.76 -13.12
N ILE A 51 7.42 -10.49 -13.36
CA ILE A 51 6.63 -9.51 -12.61
C ILE A 51 6.56 -9.88 -11.14
N ALA A 52 6.20 -11.13 -10.85
CA ALA A 52 6.12 -11.65 -9.49
C ALA A 52 7.47 -11.55 -8.77
N GLN A 53 8.59 -11.88 -9.42
CA GLN A 53 9.93 -11.81 -8.82
C GLN A 53 10.30 -10.37 -8.45
N GLU A 54 10.07 -9.40 -9.33
CA GLU A 54 10.41 -8.01 -9.05
C GLU A 54 9.56 -7.47 -7.90
N LEU A 55 8.24 -7.64 -7.99
CA LEU A 55 7.32 -7.11 -6.98
C LEU A 55 7.45 -7.83 -5.63
N TYR A 56 7.71 -9.14 -5.62
CA TYR A 56 7.94 -9.90 -4.39
C TYR A 56 9.12 -9.33 -3.60
N ARG A 57 10.26 -9.09 -4.27
CA ARG A 57 11.45 -8.50 -3.63
C ARG A 57 11.20 -7.09 -3.12
N ARG A 58 10.50 -6.27 -3.91
CA ARG A 58 10.19 -4.87 -3.54
C ARG A 58 9.26 -4.78 -2.34
N ILE A 59 8.22 -5.60 -2.32
CA ILE A 59 7.30 -5.68 -1.18
C ILE A 59 8.04 -6.21 0.06
N ALA A 60 8.95 -7.17 -0.08
CA ALA A 60 9.78 -7.63 1.03
C ALA A 60 10.70 -6.55 1.59
N ALA A 61 11.37 -5.77 0.74
CA ALA A 61 12.16 -4.64 1.19
C ALA A 61 11.30 -3.60 1.93
N LEU A 62 10.13 -3.26 1.39
CA LEU A 62 9.18 -2.35 2.02
C LEU A 62 8.68 -2.88 3.38
N GLN A 63 8.37 -4.16 3.50
CA GLN A 63 7.95 -4.76 4.77
C GLN A 63 9.05 -4.73 5.83
N ALA A 64 10.30 -5.04 5.46
CA ALA A 64 11.42 -4.96 6.40
C ALA A 64 11.58 -3.55 6.98
N VAL A 65 11.34 -2.52 6.16
CA VAL A 65 11.32 -1.11 6.58
C VAL A 65 10.12 -0.79 7.49
N TRP A 66 8.99 -1.47 7.29
CA TRP A 66 7.77 -1.29 8.08
C TRP A 66 7.81 -2.00 9.44
N ASP A 67 8.48 -3.15 9.51
CA ASP A 67 8.58 -4.01 10.70
C ASP A 67 9.76 -3.64 11.61
N ALA A 68 10.64 -2.73 11.18
CA ALA A 68 11.73 -2.18 11.98
C ALA A 68 11.18 -1.30 13.13
N ARG A 69 10.64 -1.94 14.18
CA ARG A 69 9.96 -1.31 15.31
C ARG A 69 10.82 -0.31 16.08
N ASP A 70 12.12 -0.51 16.11
CA ASP A 70 13.05 0.29 16.92
C ASP A 70 13.50 1.57 16.21
N GLN A 71 13.30 1.66 14.90
CA GLN A 71 13.66 2.80 14.05
C GLN A 71 12.69 2.91 12.87
N LEU A 72 11.40 2.96 13.18
CA LEU A 72 10.37 3.14 12.17
C LEU A 72 10.75 4.40 11.35
N PRO A 73 11.12 4.26 10.07
CA PRO A 73 11.63 5.39 9.30
C PRO A 73 10.53 6.40 9.12
N PRO A 74 10.82 7.68 8.86
CA PRO A 74 9.76 8.68 8.78
C PRO A 74 8.61 8.25 7.85
N LEU A 75 7.36 8.53 8.23
CA LEU A 75 6.17 8.30 7.43
C LEU A 75 6.37 8.79 5.99
N THR A 76 7.04 9.93 5.79
CA THR A 76 7.49 10.38 4.47
C THR A 76 8.26 9.32 3.68
N HIS A 77 9.24 8.66 4.28
CA HIS A 77 10.00 7.58 3.64
C HIS A 77 9.12 6.37 3.32
N ARG A 78 8.27 5.96 4.27
CA ARG A 78 7.31 4.87 4.10
C ARG A 78 6.31 5.12 2.96
N LEU A 79 5.76 6.33 2.89
CA LEU A 79 4.90 6.76 1.81
C LEU A 79 5.63 6.80 0.46
N ARG A 80 6.89 7.22 0.46
CA ARG A 80 7.72 7.20 -0.76
C ARG A 80 7.89 5.78 -1.28
N LEU A 81 8.21 4.81 -0.43
CA LEU A 81 8.35 3.42 -0.83
C LEU A 81 7.03 2.83 -1.36
N LEU A 82 5.88 3.17 -0.75
CA LEU A 82 4.57 2.79 -1.29
C LEU A 82 4.34 3.36 -2.69
N VAL A 83 4.65 4.65 -2.91
CA VAL A 83 4.53 5.30 -4.22
C VAL A 83 5.47 4.63 -5.24
N GLU A 84 6.69 4.30 -4.86
CA GLU A 84 7.66 3.59 -5.70
C GLU A 84 7.13 2.23 -6.15
N VAL A 85 6.55 1.44 -5.23
CA VAL A 85 5.88 0.17 -5.60
C VAL A 85 4.78 0.41 -6.62
N GLY A 86 3.91 1.41 -6.41
CA GLY A 86 2.85 1.74 -7.35
C GLY A 86 3.35 2.19 -8.73
N GLN A 87 4.50 2.88 -8.80
CA GLN A 87 5.14 3.29 -10.04
C GLN A 87 5.81 2.13 -10.78
N LEU A 88 6.37 1.16 -10.06
CA LEU A 88 6.98 -0.04 -10.62
C LEU A 88 5.94 -0.97 -11.27
N VAL A 89 4.72 -1.01 -10.72
CA VAL A 89 3.65 -1.84 -11.27
C VAL A 89 3.22 -1.33 -12.65
N ARG A 90 3.05 -0.01 -12.85
CA ARG A 90 2.55 0.58 -14.10
C ARG A 90 3.20 0.08 -15.40
N PRO A 91 4.54 0.07 -15.57
CA PRO A 91 5.18 -0.42 -16.78
C PRO A 91 5.00 -1.94 -16.98
N LEU A 92 4.69 -2.70 -15.93
CA LEU A 92 4.51 -4.16 -16.00
C LEU A 92 3.11 -4.57 -16.46
N VAL A 93 2.14 -3.65 -16.34
CA VAL A 93 0.74 -3.84 -16.75
C VAL A 93 0.46 -3.26 -18.15
N ASP A 94 1.41 -2.50 -18.71
CA ASP A 94 1.27 -1.84 -19.99
C ASP A 94 1.11 -2.88 -21.13
N PRO A 95 -0.01 -2.88 -21.87
CA PRO A 95 -0.24 -3.83 -22.96
C PRO A 95 0.79 -3.71 -24.09
N ASP A 96 1.39 -2.53 -24.29
CA ASP A 96 2.36 -2.29 -25.37
C ASP A 96 3.76 -2.85 -25.07
N THR A 97 4.00 -3.29 -23.82
CA THR A 97 5.29 -3.89 -23.41
C THR A 97 5.42 -5.39 -23.70
N GLY A 98 4.45 -5.98 -24.42
CA GLY A 98 4.45 -7.42 -24.73
C GLY A 98 3.84 -8.27 -23.62
N SER A 99 3.02 -7.67 -22.75
CA SER A 99 2.33 -8.33 -21.63
C SER A 99 1.12 -9.18 -22.05
N GLY A 100 0.94 -9.47 -23.34
CA GLY A 100 -0.18 -10.28 -23.86
C GLY A 100 -0.31 -11.68 -23.21
N ASP A 101 0.76 -12.16 -22.57
CA ASP A 101 0.85 -13.43 -21.84
C ASP A 101 0.56 -13.34 -20.32
N VAL A 102 0.11 -12.18 -19.83
CA VAL A 102 -0.28 -12.00 -18.42
C VAL A 102 -1.78 -12.25 -18.26
N GLU A 103 -2.12 -13.13 -17.31
CA GLU A 103 -3.50 -13.41 -16.92
C GLU A 103 -4.27 -12.14 -16.52
N GLN A 104 -5.56 -12.09 -16.88
CA GLN A 104 -6.38 -10.89 -16.75
C GLN A 104 -6.62 -10.48 -15.29
N HIS A 105 -6.94 -11.40 -14.38
CA HIS A 105 -7.13 -11.06 -12.97
C HIS A 105 -5.82 -10.62 -12.30
N LEU A 106 -4.69 -11.24 -12.66
CA LEU A 106 -3.37 -10.75 -12.24
C LEU A 106 -3.13 -9.32 -12.73
N ARG A 107 -3.47 -9.02 -13.99
CA ARG A 107 -3.41 -7.66 -14.55
C ARG A 107 -4.27 -6.68 -13.74
N GLU A 108 -5.52 -7.02 -13.48
CA GLU A 108 -6.45 -6.19 -12.70
C GLU A 108 -5.98 -5.97 -11.26
N ALA A 109 -5.45 -7.01 -10.60
CA ALA A 109 -4.85 -6.90 -9.27
C ALA A 109 -3.67 -5.93 -9.24
N LEU A 110 -2.78 -6.03 -10.24
CA LEU A 110 -1.65 -5.11 -10.41
C LEU A 110 -2.14 -3.67 -10.60
N GLU A 111 -3.10 -3.42 -11.48
CA GLU A 111 -3.67 -2.08 -11.71
C GLU A 111 -4.31 -1.50 -10.44
N ALA A 112 -5.12 -2.27 -9.74
CA ALA A 112 -5.80 -1.82 -8.53
C ALA A 112 -4.80 -1.48 -7.41
N VAL A 113 -3.76 -2.30 -7.23
CA VAL A 113 -2.66 -2.03 -6.29
C VAL A 113 -1.86 -0.78 -6.70
N ALA A 114 -1.59 -0.59 -7.99
CA ALA A 114 -0.91 0.61 -8.49
C ALA A 114 -1.72 1.88 -8.19
N VAL A 115 -3.04 1.85 -8.41
CA VAL A 115 -3.95 2.97 -8.10
C VAL A 115 -3.96 3.27 -6.60
N MET A 116 -4.06 2.24 -5.76
CA MET A 116 -4.02 2.38 -4.30
C MET A 116 -2.71 3.02 -3.83
N CYS A 117 -1.57 2.49 -4.30
CA CYS A 117 -0.24 2.94 -3.89
C CYS A 117 0.09 4.35 -4.40
N THR A 118 -0.26 4.67 -5.64
CA THR A 118 0.02 5.99 -6.22
C THR A 118 -0.83 7.11 -5.62
N ALA A 119 -1.96 6.80 -4.98
CA ALA A 119 -2.79 7.77 -4.26
C ALA A 119 -2.06 8.43 -3.07
N PHE A 120 -1.01 7.79 -2.54
CA PHE A 120 -0.15 8.39 -1.52
C PHE A 120 0.74 9.52 -2.05
N GLY A 121 0.94 9.63 -3.36
CA GLY A 121 1.82 10.64 -3.96
C GLY A 121 1.41 12.07 -3.59
N THR A 122 0.12 12.40 -3.65
CA THR A 122 -0.38 13.74 -3.26
C THR A 122 -0.16 14.00 -1.77
N ARG A 123 -0.33 12.98 -0.93
CA ARG A 123 -0.14 13.09 0.53
C ARG A 123 1.33 13.25 0.88
N LEU A 124 2.22 12.51 0.20
CA LEU A 124 3.66 12.67 0.32
C LEU A 124 4.09 14.08 -0.06
N THR A 125 3.63 14.60 -1.20
CA THR A 125 3.93 15.98 -1.63
C THR A 125 3.46 17.01 -0.60
N ALA A 126 2.24 16.85 -0.05
CA ALA A 126 1.71 17.74 0.97
C ALA A 126 2.52 17.69 2.27
N LEU A 127 2.92 16.48 2.69
CA LEU A 127 3.75 16.26 3.87
C LEU A 127 5.15 16.86 3.67
N GLU A 128 5.82 16.59 2.56
CA GLU A 128 7.11 17.19 2.22
C GLU A 128 7.04 18.72 2.17
N ALA A 129 5.98 19.30 1.58
CA ALA A 129 5.79 20.74 1.54
C ALA A 129 5.52 21.35 2.93
N HIS A 130 4.82 20.63 3.82
CA HIS A 130 4.65 21.04 5.20
C HIS A 130 5.99 21.02 5.95
N LEU A 131 6.77 19.94 5.81
CA LEU A 131 8.08 19.79 6.42
C LEU A 131 9.07 20.86 5.94
N ARG A 132 9.14 21.14 4.62
CA ARG A 132 10.00 22.20 4.06
C ARG A 132 9.65 23.58 4.64
N ARG A 133 8.36 23.89 4.81
CA ARG A 133 7.91 25.17 5.40
C ARG A 133 8.28 25.32 6.87
N ARG A 134 8.31 24.21 7.62
CA ARG A 134 8.64 24.20 9.06
C ARG A 134 10.15 24.15 9.29
N GLY A 135 10.89 23.42 8.45
CA GLY A 135 12.36 23.31 8.46
C GLY A 135 13.10 24.58 8.00
N ALA A 136 12.41 25.50 7.30
CA ALA A 136 12.94 26.82 6.93
C ALA A 136 13.37 27.70 8.13
N GLY A 137 13.06 27.28 9.38
CA GLY A 137 13.50 27.91 10.63
C GLY A 137 14.80 27.36 11.24
N GLY A 138 15.45 26.38 10.61
CA GLY A 138 16.76 25.87 11.04
C GLY A 138 16.71 24.87 12.20
N ARG A 139 16.56 23.58 11.85
CA ARG A 139 17.12 22.40 12.52
C ARG A 139 16.60 21.15 11.79
N ASP A 140 17.42 20.63 10.88
CA ASP A 140 17.15 19.42 10.10
C ASP A 140 17.70 18.18 10.85
N SER A 141 17.13 17.84 12.01
CA SER A 141 17.42 16.55 12.63
C SER A 141 16.32 15.53 12.33
N TRP A 142 16.71 14.27 12.12
CA TRP A 142 15.76 13.17 11.93
C TRP A 142 14.84 12.97 13.16
N GLU A 143 15.26 13.40 14.35
CA GLU A 143 14.46 13.39 15.57
C GLU A 143 13.32 14.42 15.52
N ASP A 144 13.57 15.62 14.96
CA ASP A 144 12.53 16.64 14.78
C ASP A 144 11.47 16.17 13.78
N LEU A 145 11.88 15.47 12.70
CA LEU A 145 10.97 14.86 11.74
C LEU A 145 10.09 13.77 12.38
N ALA A 146 10.69 12.89 13.19
CA ALA A 146 9.96 11.86 13.90
C ALA A 146 8.97 12.46 14.92
N GLN A 147 9.38 13.52 15.63
CA GLN A 147 8.51 14.23 16.57
C GLN A 147 7.37 14.97 15.86
N PHE A 148 7.61 15.61 14.71
CA PHE A 148 6.54 16.25 13.94
C PHE A 148 5.56 15.25 13.33
N GLU A 149 6.04 14.09 12.89
CA GLU A 149 5.16 13.02 12.44
C GLU A 149 4.35 12.44 13.63
N GLN A 150 4.91 12.35 14.84
CA GLN A 150 4.15 12.01 16.05
C GLN A 150 3.14 13.09 16.45
N GLU A 151 3.42 14.38 16.28
CA GLU A 151 2.47 15.48 16.53
C GLU A 151 1.27 15.45 15.58
N LEU A 152 1.49 15.02 14.32
CA LEU A 152 0.42 14.76 13.37
C LEU A 152 -0.38 13.49 13.73
N HIS A 153 0.09 12.70 14.69
CA HIS A 153 -0.41 11.36 15.03
C HIS A 153 -0.37 11.07 16.54
N PRO A 154 -1.33 11.57 17.35
CA PRO A 154 -1.40 11.17 18.75
C PRO A 154 -1.65 9.65 18.88
N PRO A 155 -1.08 8.99 19.90
CA PRO A 155 -1.36 7.59 20.18
C PRO A 155 -2.87 7.39 20.38
N GLY A 156 -3.45 6.49 19.59
CA GLY A 156 -4.90 6.23 19.54
C GLY A 156 -5.65 6.83 18.32
N GLY A 157 -4.94 7.39 17.33
CA GLY A 157 -5.53 8.05 16.16
C GLY A 157 -6.63 7.25 15.44
N ALA A 158 -7.69 7.95 15.02
CA ALA A 158 -8.87 7.37 14.36
C ALA A 158 -8.55 6.74 12.98
N GLU A 159 -9.35 5.75 12.55
CA GLU A 159 -9.35 5.26 11.16
C GLU A 159 -9.48 6.44 10.16
N GLY A 160 -8.72 6.42 9.06
CA GLY A 160 -8.70 7.49 8.05
C GLY A 160 -7.54 8.50 8.16
N THR A 161 -6.58 8.28 9.07
CA THR A 161 -5.30 8.99 9.02
C THR A 161 -4.35 8.37 7.99
N CYS A 162 -3.40 9.17 7.51
CA CYS A 162 -2.41 8.72 6.52
C CYS A 162 -1.60 7.49 6.99
N TRP A 163 -1.42 7.32 8.31
CA TRP A 163 -0.80 6.15 8.92
C TRP A 163 -1.63 4.87 8.73
N TRP A 164 -2.90 4.89 9.13
CA TRP A 164 -3.79 3.74 9.00
C TRP A 164 -4.04 3.35 7.56
N ASP A 165 -4.13 4.35 6.68
CA ASP A 165 -4.22 4.13 5.25
C ASP A 165 -2.97 3.43 4.73
N ALA A 166 -1.78 3.86 5.16
CA ALA A 166 -0.53 3.23 4.73
C ALA A 166 -0.37 1.81 5.31
N GLN A 167 -0.81 1.58 6.54
CA GLN A 167 -0.90 0.24 7.14
C GLN A 167 -1.84 -0.68 6.33
N GLY A 168 -3.03 -0.19 5.98
CA GLY A 168 -3.97 -0.95 5.15
C GLY A 168 -3.44 -1.24 3.75
N ALA A 169 -2.61 -0.36 3.18
CA ALA A 169 -1.91 -0.64 1.93
C ALA A 169 -0.86 -1.75 2.10
N MET A 170 -0.11 -1.74 3.21
CA MET A 170 0.84 -2.80 3.54
C MET A 170 0.19 -4.17 3.72
N GLU A 171 -1.00 -4.22 4.32
CA GLU A 171 -1.76 -5.47 4.45
C GLU A 171 -2.10 -6.06 3.07
N VAL A 172 -2.62 -5.25 2.14
CA VAL A 172 -2.93 -5.68 0.77
C VAL A 172 -1.67 -6.14 0.04
N LEU A 173 -0.56 -5.38 0.13
CA LEU A 173 0.71 -5.76 -0.49
C LEU A 173 1.27 -7.06 0.08
N SER A 174 1.15 -7.28 1.39
CA SER A 174 1.55 -8.53 2.03
C SER A 174 0.75 -9.72 1.51
N GLN A 175 -0.56 -9.56 1.37
CA GLN A 175 -1.43 -10.60 0.83
C GLN A 175 -1.13 -10.90 -0.63
N MET A 176 -0.84 -9.89 -1.44
CA MET A 176 -0.42 -10.07 -2.82
C MET A 176 0.92 -10.83 -2.89
N ARG A 177 1.89 -10.49 -2.03
CA ARG A 177 3.19 -11.15 -2.01
C ARG A 177 3.07 -12.64 -1.65
N GLU A 178 2.40 -12.94 -0.55
CA GLU A 178 2.32 -14.32 -0.04
C GLU A 178 1.29 -15.17 -0.80
N GLY A 179 0.12 -14.59 -1.10
CA GLY A 179 -1.01 -15.32 -1.66
C GLY A 179 -1.02 -15.41 -3.17
N LEU A 180 -0.41 -14.44 -3.88
CA LEU A 180 -0.45 -14.39 -5.34
C LEU A 180 0.93 -14.60 -5.97
N PHE A 181 1.97 -13.94 -5.48
CA PHE A 181 3.31 -14.06 -6.06
C PHE A 181 4.07 -15.29 -5.61
N ALA A 182 4.07 -15.64 -4.31
CA ALA A 182 4.80 -16.82 -3.84
C ALA A 182 4.43 -18.12 -4.61
N PRO A 183 3.15 -18.40 -4.91
CA PRO A 183 2.77 -19.56 -5.73
C PRO A 183 3.32 -19.50 -7.17
N LEU A 184 3.34 -18.32 -7.78
CA LEU A 184 3.91 -18.11 -9.12
C LEU A 184 5.41 -18.40 -9.16
N LEU A 185 6.12 -18.19 -8.05
CA LEU A 185 7.57 -18.38 -7.95
C LEU A 185 7.98 -19.79 -7.50
N ALA A 186 7.03 -20.57 -6.97
CA ALA A 186 7.23 -21.97 -6.57
C ALA A 186 6.90 -22.97 -7.69
N SER A 187 6.28 -22.49 -8.78
CA SER A 187 5.90 -23.27 -9.97
C SER A 187 7.07 -23.42 -10.95
#